data_AF-A0A6M1TGN1-F1
#
_entry.id   AF-A0A6M1TGN1-F1
#
_cell.length_a   1.000
_cell.length_b   1.000
_cell.length_c   1.000
_cell.angle_alpha   90.00
_cell.angle_beta   90.00
_cell.angle_gamma   90.00
#
_symmetry.space_group_name_H-M   'P 1'
#
loop_
_entity.id
_entity.type
_entity.pdbx_description
1 polymer ?
#
loop_
_entity_poly.entity_id
_entity_poly.type
_entity_poly.pdbx_seq_one_letter_code
_entity_poly.pdbx_strand_id
1 'polypeptide(L)'
;MNDYSDIIFLMGAMIVFSMLTVQTFHLFQMNNQVKINGEVEYNAIAVAQDQVDKLRWARNETEFDTLRSQYPKTVRVPVQNESMNYNVGIDVNQTTIPNSNVDTRKITIEVTNKYMKNRPNAADGSRSVKLEFLKSFEN
;
A
#
# COMPACT_ATOMS: atom_id res chain seq x y z
N MET A 1 -44.97 -40.00 21.42
CA MET A 1 -44.24 -39.99 20.13
C MET A 1 -44.06 -38.55 19.68
N ASN A 2 -43.03 -37.88 20.19
CA ASN A 2 -42.60 -36.55 19.74
C ASN A 2 -41.06 -36.46 19.58
N ASP A 3 -40.33 -37.55 19.85
CA ASP A 3 -38.88 -37.51 20.04
C ASP A 3 -38.08 -37.50 18.72
N TYR A 4 -38.61 -38.09 17.65
CA TYR A 4 -37.97 -38.03 16.32
C TYR A 4 -38.05 -36.65 15.68
N SER A 5 -39.13 -35.91 15.93
CA SER A 5 -39.27 -34.54 15.43
C SER A 5 -38.30 -33.61 16.16
N ASP A 6 -38.14 -33.78 17.48
CA ASP A 6 -37.25 -32.95 18.30
C ASP A 6 -35.77 -33.19 17.96
N ILE A 7 -35.38 -34.43 17.69
CA ILE A 7 -34.04 -34.78 17.19
C ILE A 7 -33.76 -34.13 15.82
N ILE A 8 -34.75 -34.10 14.92
CA ILE A 8 -34.61 -33.45 13.60
C ILE A 8 -34.48 -31.92 13.76
N PHE A 9 -35.26 -31.31 14.65
CA PHE A 9 -35.13 -29.89 14.96
C PHE A 9 -33.78 -29.55 15.60
N LEU A 10 -33.26 -30.40 16.49
CA LEU A 10 -31.93 -30.26 17.08
C LEU A 10 -30.82 -30.37 16.03
N MET A 11 -30.88 -31.36 15.13
CA MET A 11 -29.92 -31.50 14.02
C MET A 11 -29.97 -30.30 13.07
N GLY A 12 -31.19 -29.82 12.75
CA GLY A 12 -31.37 -28.61 11.95
C GLY A 12 -30.75 -27.37 12.61
N ALA A 13 -30.98 -27.20 13.91
CA ALA A 13 -30.40 -26.10 14.69
C ALA A 13 -28.87 -26.17 14.73
N MET A 14 -28.27 -27.36 14.87
CA MET A 14 -26.81 -27.54 14.82
C MET A 14 -26.22 -27.17 13.46
N ILE A 15 -26.89 -27.50 12.35
CA ILE A 15 -26.45 -27.14 11.00
C ILE A 15 -26.50 -25.61 10.82
N VAL A 16 -27.59 -24.97 11.23
CA VAL A 16 -27.74 -23.50 11.16
C VAL A 16 -26.69 -22.81 12.03
N PHE A 17 -26.47 -23.30 13.24
CA PHE A 17 -25.45 -22.77 14.14
C PHE A 17 -24.04 -22.90 13.56
N SER A 18 -23.72 -24.04 12.92
CA SER A 18 -22.45 -24.24 12.23
C SER A 18 -22.27 -23.26 11.08
N MET A 19 -23.30 -23.05 10.25
CA MET A 19 -23.25 -22.06 9.16
C MET A 19 -23.03 -20.63 9.68
N LEU A 20 -23.74 -20.24 10.75
CA LEU A 20 -23.57 -18.92 11.37
C LEU A 20 -22.15 -18.74 11.95
N THR A 21 -21.59 -19.78 12.54
CA THR A 21 -20.23 -19.75 13.10
C THR A 21 -19.19 -19.57 11.99
N VAL A 22 -19.32 -20.30 10.88
CA VAL A 22 -18.44 -20.17 9.72
C VAL A 22 -18.55 -18.77 9.09
N GLN A 23 -19.76 -18.25 8.93
CA GLN A 23 -19.96 -16.89 8.42
C GLN A 23 -19.34 -15.83 9.32
N THR A 24 -19.50 -15.97 10.64
CA THR A 24 -18.91 -15.06 11.61
C THR A 24 -17.39 -15.12 11.56
N PHE A 25 -16.79 -16.30 11.42
CA PHE A 25 -15.36 -16.47 11.25
C PHE A 25 -14.84 -15.77 9.99
N HIS A 26 -15.53 -15.93 8.86
CA HIS A 26 -15.18 -15.22 7.62
C HIS A 26 -15.28 -13.70 7.77
N LEU A 27 -16.32 -13.18 8.44
CA LEU A 27 -16.46 -11.75 8.70
C LEU A 27 -15.33 -11.20 9.56
N PHE A 28 -14.92 -11.91 10.61
CA PHE A 28 -13.78 -11.51 11.43
C PHE A 28 -12.48 -11.50 10.62
N GLN A 29 -12.25 -12.51 9.78
CA GLN A 29 -11.09 -12.57 8.92
C GLN A 29 -11.07 -11.41 7.91
N MET A 30 -12.20 -11.10 7.27
CA MET A 30 -12.32 -9.99 6.33
C MET A 30 -12.10 -8.64 7.02
N ASN A 31 -12.71 -8.40 8.17
CA ASN A 31 -12.53 -7.16 8.92
C ASN A 31 -11.07 -6.96 9.35
N ASN A 32 -10.42 -8.02 9.82
CA ASN A 32 -9.01 -7.95 10.19
C ASN A 32 -8.11 -7.66 8.98
N GLN A 33 -8.37 -8.31 7.84
CA GLN A 33 -7.64 -8.06 6.61
C GLN A 33 -7.81 -6.61 6.12
N VAL A 34 -9.03 -6.07 6.17
CA VAL A 34 -9.30 -4.67 5.78
C VAL A 34 -8.55 -3.70 6.69
N LYS A 35 -8.56 -3.95 8.01
CA LYS A 35 -7.81 -3.13 8.97
C LYS A 35 -6.31 -3.14 8.68
N ILE A 36 -5.71 -4.32 8.53
CA ILE A 36 -4.27 -4.47 8.24
C ILE A 36 -3.93 -3.79 6.91
N ASN A 37 -4.73 -4.00 5.87
CA ASN A 37 -4.51 -3.36 4.58
C ASN A 37 -4.55 -1.83 4.69
N GLY A 38 -5.50 -1.29 5.46
CA GLY A 38 -5.61 0.15 5.70
C GLY A 38 -4.39 0.73 6.42
N GLU A 39 -3.90 0.05 7.46
CA GLU A 39 -2.68 0.46 8.18
C GLU A 39 -1.44 0.40 7.28
N VAL A 40 -1.30 -0.67 6.49
CA VAL A 40 -0.17 -0.84 5.55
C VAL A 40 -0.18 0.25 4.49
N GLU A 41 -1.36 0.56 3.94
CA GLU A 41 -1.55 1.58 2.91
C GLU A 41 -1.32 3.00 3.45
N TYR A 42 -1.84 3.30 4.64
CA TYR A 42 -1.58 4.57 5.31
C TYR A 42 -0.08 4.82 5.50
N ASN A 43 0.64 3.82 6.00
CA ASN A 43 2.08 3.89 6.17
C ASN A 43 2.83 3.99 4.83
N ALA A 44 2.37 3.28 3.78
CA ALA A 44 2.93 3.42 2.44
C ALA A 44 2.80 4.86 1.90
N ILE A 45 1.64 5.48 2.10
CA ILE A 45 1.40 6.89 1.72
C ILE A 45 2.31 7.82 2.52
N ALA A 46 2.43 7.63 3.83
CA ALA A 46 3.31 8.46 4.66
C ALA A 46 4.78 8.35 4.23
N VAL A 47 5.27 7.14 3.93
CA VAL A 47 6.63 6.91 3.41
C VAL A 47 6.82 7.57 2.04
N ALA A 48 5.81 7.48 1.17
CA ALA A 48 5.83 8.11 -0.14
C ALA A 48 5.90 9.64 -0.01
N GLN A 49 5.08 10.24 0.87
CA GLN A 49 5.07 11.68 1.12
C GLN A 49 6.41 12.18 1.66
N ASP A 50 7.02 11.47 2.62
CA ASP A 50 8.35 11.81 3.13
C ASP A 50 9.42 11.77 2.03
N GLN A 51 9.37 10.79 1.11
CA GLN A 51 10.30 10.75 -0.03
C GLN A 51 10.02 11.87 -1.05
N VAL A 52 8.74 12.19 -1.31
CA VAL A 52 8.37 13.33 -2.15
C VAL A 52 8.92 14.62 -1.57
N ASP A 53 8.74 14.86 -0.27
CA ASP A 53 9.19 16.09 0.37
C ASP A 53 10.71 16.24 0.33
N LYS A 54 11.46 15.15 0.54
CA LYS A 54 12.93 15.13 0.39
C LYS A 54 13.38 15.53 -1.01
N LEU A 55 12.78 14.96 -2.04
CA LEU A 55 13.09 15.30 -3.43
C LEU A 55 12.63 16.71 -3.79
N ARG A 56 11.48 17.15 -3.26
CA ARG A 56 10.95 18.50 -3.45
C ARG A 56 11.86 19.56 -2.84
N TRP A 57 12.55 19.27 -1.74
CA TRP A 57 13.48 20.20 -1.11
C TRP A 57 14.88 20.27 -1.73
N ALA A 58 15.21 19.40 -2.69
CA ALA A 58 16.46 19.54 -3.45
C ALA A 58 16.53 20.92 -4.13
N ARG A 59 17.60 21.69 -3.91
CA ARG A 59 17.66 23.08 -4.40
C ARG A 59 17.99 23.15 -5.87
N ASN A 60 18.90 22.28 -6.31
CA ASN A 60 19.47 22.28 -7.64
C ASN A 60 19.28 20.91 -8.30
N GLU A 61 19.41 20.87 -9.62
CA GLU A 61 19.29 19.63 -10.40
C GLU A 61 20.31 18.57 -9.95
N THR A 62 21.56 18.96 -9.70
CA THR A 62 22.62 18.04 -9.24
C THR A 62 22.30 17.39 -7.89
N GLU A 63 21.70 18.16 -6.96
CA GLU A 63 21.28 17.62 -5.66
C GLU A 63 20.12 16.64 -5.82
N PHE A 64 19.17 16.97 -6.71
CA PHE A 64 18.06 16.09 -7.04
C PHE A 64 18.54 14.77 -7.65
N ASP A 65 19.46 14.81 -8.62
CA ASP A 65 19.98 13.61 -9.27
C ASP A 65 20.81 12.76 -8.32
N THR A 66 21.54 13.40 -7.39
CA THR A 66 22.25 12.69 -6.31
C THR A 66 21.27 11.96 -5.38
N LEU A 67 20.18 12.61 -4.96
CA LEU A 67 19.14 11.98 -4.14
C LEU A 67 18.43 10.85 -4.90
N ARG A 68 18.14 11.05 -6.19
CA ARG A 68 17.53 10.03 -7.06
C ARG A 68 18.42 8.79 -7.17
N SER A 69 19.73 8.95 -7.26
CA SER A 69 20.67 7.82 -7.39
C SER A 69 20.64 6.83 -6.21
N GLN A 70 20.08 7.24 -5.07
CA GLN A 70 19.96 6.39 -3.87
C GLN A 70 18.80 5.39 -3.96
N TYR A 71 18.01 5.42 -5.04
CA TYR A 71 16.85 4.56 -5.25
C TYR A 71 17.13 3.49 -6.33
N PRO A 72 16.54 2.28 -6.22
CA PRO A 72 15.51 1.89 -5.25
C PRO A 72 16.06 1.61 -3.85
N LYS A 73 15.24 1.89 -2.83
CA LYS A 73 15.62 1.74 -1.42
C LYS A 73 14.50 1.15 -0.58
N THR A 74 14.87 0.35 0.41
CA THR A 74 13.95 -0.13 1.45
C THR A 74 13.94 0.79 2.67
N VAL A 75 12.75 1.23 3.07
CA VAL A 75 12.49 2.02 4.28
C VAL A 75 11.83 1.12 5.32
N ARG A 76 12.34 1.14 6.55
CA ARG A 76 11.78 0.41 7.70
C ARG A 76 10.89 1.34 8.51
N VAL A 77 9.63 0.96 8.65
CA VAL A 77 8.66 1.68 9.49
C VAL A 77 8.32 0.81 10.71
N PRO A 78 8.51 1.31 11.94
CA PRO A 78 8.07 0.60 13.14
C PRO A 78 6.54 0.61 13.20
N VAL A 79 5.94 -0.57 13.33
CA VAL A 79 4.50 -0.75 13.50
C VAL A 79 4.26 -1.61 14.72
N GLN A 80 3.77 -0.99 15.78
CA GLN A 80 3.57 -1.60 17.10
C GLN A 80 4.87 -2.24 17.61
N ASN A 81 4.98 -3.57 17.59
CA ASN A 81 6.11 -4.33 18.11
C ASN A 81 7.03 -4.91 17.01
N GLU A 82 6.71 -4.67 15.73
CA GLU A 82 7.48 -5.16 14.59
C GLU A 82 7.88 -4.00 13.66
N SER A 83 8.73 -4.29 12.68
CA SER A 83 9.08 -3.33 11.62
C SER A 83 8.62 -3.85 10.27
N MET A 84 7.91 -3.02 9.51
CA MET A 84 7.54 -3.30 8.13
C MET A 84 8.53 -2.66 7.16
N ASN A 85 8.87 -3.40 6.10
CA ASN A 85 9.76 -2.95 5.03
C ASN A 85 8.93 -2.46 3.85
N TYR A 86 9.14 -1.20 3.45
CA TYR A 86 8.55 -0.58 2.27
C TYR A 86 9.64 -0.36 1.24
N ASN A 87 9.46 -0.86 0.02
CA ASN A 87 10.38 -0.63 -1.08
C ASN A 87 9.92 0.59 -1.88
N VAL A 88 10.81 1.55 -2.07
CA VAL A 88 10.57 2.81 -2.76
C VAL A 88 11.36 2.83 -4.06
N GLY A 89 10.64 3.01 -5.17
CA GLY A 89 11.21 3.29 -6.49
C GLY A 89 10.85 4.71 -6.93
N ILE A 90 11.72 5.31 -7.75
CA ILE A 90 11.47 6.62 -8.36
C ILE A 90 11.65 6.48 -9.87
N ASP A 91 10.63 6.89 -10.60
CA ASP A 91 10.66 7.11 -12.04
C ASP A 91 10.63 8.61 -12.32
N VAL A 92 11.40 9.07 -13.31
CA VAL A 92 11.46 10.47 -13.70
C VAL A 92 11.31 10.57 -15.20
N ASN A 93 10.24 11.22 -15.64
CA ASN A 93 9.97 11.55 -17.03
C ASN A 93 10.19 13.03 -17.25
N GLN A 94 11.11 13.37 -18.16
CA GLN A 94 11.37 14.76 -18.52
C GLN A 94 10.28 15.25 -19.47
N THR A 95 9.69 16.40 -19.16
CA THR A 95 8.71 17.07 -20.01
C THR A 95 9.18 18.49 -20.23
N THR A 96 9.83 18.74 -21.35
CA THR A 96 10.20 20.10 -21.73
C THR A 96 8.96 20.83 -22.26
N ILE A 97 8.67 22.00 -21.69
CA ILE A 97 7.63 22.88 -22.24
C ILE A 97 8.29 23.66 -23.38
N PRO A 98 7.76 23.61 -24.62
CA PRO A 98 8.30 24.40 -25.73
C PRO A 98 8.34 25.89 -25.35
N ASN A 99 9.44 26.58 -25.66
CA ASN A 99 9.66 28.00 -25.36
C ASN A 99 9.89 28.38 -23.87
N SER A 100 10.19 27.42 -22.99
CA SER A 100 10.59 27.70 -21.61
C SER A 100 12.08 27.41 -21.39
N ASN A 101 12.80 28.30 -20.70
CA ASN A 101 14.17 28.05 -20.21
C ASN A 101 14.20 27.17 -18.94
N VAL A 102 13.09 26.52 -18.62
CA VAL A 102 12.89 25.77 -17.38
C VAL A 102 12.73 24.28 -17.72
N ASP A 103 13.64 23.44 -17.23
CA ASP A 103 13.51 21.99 -17.34
C ASP A 103 12.48 21.50 -16.33
N THR A 104 11.37 20.94 -16.81
CA THR A 104 10.32 20.41 -15.94
C THR A 104 10.33 18.89 -15.99
N ARG A 105 10.45 18.27 -14.82
CA ARG A 105 10.48 16.81 -14.64
C ARG A 105 9.24 16.35 -13.92
N LYS A 106 8.54 15.38 -14.51
CA LYS A 106 7.49 14.59 -13.85
C LYS A 106 8.15 13.46 -13.08
N ILE A 107 7.95 13.45 -11.77
CA ILE A 107 8.57 12.49 -10.87
C ILE A 107 7.45 11.62 -10.30
N THR A 108 7.56 10.31 -10.49
CA THR A 108 6.62 9.32 -9.98
C THR A 108 7.34 8.48 -8.93
N ILE A 109 6.91 8.58 -7.68
CA ILE A 109 7.40 7.75 -6.58
C ILE A 109 6.45 6.58 -6.40
N GLU A 110 6.99 5.38 -6.47
CA GLU A 110 6.26 4.13 -6.27
C GLU A 110 6.70 3.47 -4.97
N VAL A 111 5.76 3.26 -4.05
CA VAL A 111 5.99 2.56 -2.79
C VAL A 111 5.24 1.24 -2.79
N THR A 112 5.98 0.17 -2.54
CA THR A 112 5.47 -1.21 -2.49
C THR A 112 5.79 -1.86 -1.15
N ASN A 113 4.97 -2.79 -0.72
CA ASN A 113 5.20 -3.59 0.48
C ASN A 113 4.68 -5.01 0.25
N LYS A 114 5.34 -6.01 0.85
CA LYS A 114 4.98 -7.43 0.75
C LYS A 114 3.49 -7.70 1.06
N TYR A 115 2.94 -6.97 2.02
CA TYR A 115 1.55 -7.12 2.47
C TYR A 115 0.55 -6.35 1.59
N MET A 116 1.01 -5.51 0.67
CA MET A 116 0.16 -4.82 -0.30
C MET A 116 -0.11 -5.73 -1.48
N LYS A 117 -1.28 -6.37 -1.46
CA LYS A 117 -1.75 -7.23 -2.54
C LYS A 117 -3.01 -6.67 -3.17
N ASN A 118 -3.07 -6.68 -4.50
CA ASN A 118 -4.29 -6.31 -5.23
C ASN A 118 -5.39 -7.38 -5.10
N ARG A 119 -5.00 -8.65 -4.89
CA ARG A 119 -5.90 -9.81 -4.70
C ARG A 119 -5.22 -10.84 -3.78
N PRO A 120 -5.97 -11.75 -3.13
CA PRO A 120 -5.40 -12.75 -2.20
C PRO A 120 -4.24 -13.59 -2.77
N ASN A 121 -4.26 -13.86 -4.09
CA ASN A 121 -3.25 -14.64 -4.81
C ASN A 121 -2.33 -13.79 -5.69
N ALA A 122 -2.38 -12.46 -5.58
CA ALA A 122 -1.48 -11.59 -6.32
C ALA A 122 -0.07 -11.65 -5.74
N ALA A 123 0.93 -11.43 -6.58
CA ALA A 123 2.32 -11.33 -6.15
C ALA A 123 2.47 -10.31 -5.02
N ASP A 124 3.40 -10.58 -4.10
CA ASP A 124 3.74 -9.68 -3.01
C ASP A 124 4.15 -8.30 -3.58
N GLY A 125 3.55 -7.21 -3.09
CA GLY A 125 3.79 -5.86 -3.63
C GLY A 125 3.07 -5.53 -4.94
N SER A 126 2.14 -6.38 -5.40
CA SER A 126 1.32 -6.13 -6.60
C SER A 126 0.45 -4.87 -6.53
N ARG A 127 0.16 -4.39 -5.32
CA ARG A 127 -0.47 -3.08 -5.11
C ARG A 127 0.62 -2.10 -4.67
N SER A 128 0.67 -0.96 -5.33
CA SER A 128 1.62 0.10 -5.03
C SER A 128 0.92 1.44 -4.83
N VAL A 129 1.47 2.25 -3.93
CA VAL A 129 1.09 3.65 -3.81
C VAL A 129 1.98 4.44 -4.76
N LYS A 130 1.35 5.21 -5.65
CA LYS A 130 2.06 6.09 -6.59
C LYS A 130 1.73 7.53 -6.27
N LEU A 131 2.76 8.33 -5.99
CA LEU A 131 2.64 9.77 -5.87
C LEU A 131 3.40 10.43 -7.00
N GLU A 132 2.76 11.37 -7.67
CA GLU A 132 3.34 12.11 -8.78
C GLU A 132 3.46 13.59 -8.41
N PHE A 133 4.59 14.19 -8.72
CA PHE A 133 4.75 15.63 -8.62
C PHE A 133 5.62 16.16 -9.77
N LEU A 134 5.43 17.44 -10.06
CA LEU A 134 6.23 18.16 -11.05
C LEU A 134 7.27 19.00 -10.30
N LYS A 135 8.50 18.96 -10.80
CA LYS A 135 9.56 19.84 -10.34
C LYS A 135 10.24 20.49 -11.52
N SER A 136 10.48 21.78 -11.37
CA SER A 136 11.07 22.63 -12.40
C SER A 136 12.42 23.13 -11.90
N PHE A 137 13.42 23.09 -12.78
CA PHE A 137 14.75 23.62 -12.54
C PHE A 137 15.02 24.76 -13.52
N GLU A 138 15.52 25.88 -13.01
CA GLU A 138 16.02 26.97 -13.86
C GLU A 138 17.40 26.56 -14.38
N ASN A 139 17.60 26.71 -15.70
CA ASN A 139 18.91 26.56 -16.35
C ASN A 139 19.83 27.74 -16.06
#